data_AF-A0A522Q7B6-F1
#
_entry.id   AF-A0A522Q7B6-F1
#
_cell.length_a   1.000
_cell.length_b   1.000
_cell.length_c   1.000
_cell.angle_alpha   90.00
_cell.angle_beta   90.00
_cell.angle_gamma   90.00
#
_symmetry.space_group_name_H-M   'P 1'
#
loop_
_entity.id
_entity.type
_entity.pdbx_description
1 polymer ?
#
loop_
_entity_poly.entity_id
_entity_poly.type
_entity_poly.pdbx_seq_one_letter_code
_entity_poly.pdbx_strand_id
1 'polypeptide(L)'
;RARPGREDELWDVAGWAILFGIIGGRLYHLISDPELYFEGRPGTSPWNAFKIWDGGLGIWGAIALGAFGAWIGCRRKGISLVAFADIAAPGVILAQAIGRVGNYFNNELYGGPTSLPWGLQVHCMDIVTGRAVPVGTADGGQACSGSSVVPGLFHPTFLYELVWDVAVGLTLLYLDRRLRLGRGNVFALYVMGYTAGRAWIESLRIDHANHILGLRLNDWTSILVFLLGLIWFLGHGGFRARREGSVYRRDSGSARPGPDGGAARADRRAGAGPVPPDDPPADAEGVPSGERTDA
;
A
#
# COMPACT_ATOMS: atom_id res chain seq x y z
N ARG A 1 8.64 9.79 14.89
CA ARG A 1 9.24 8.48 15.24
C ARG A 1 8.70 7.42 14.28
N ALA A 2 9.57 6.55 13.77
CA ALA A 2 9.20 5.45 12.89
C ALA A 2 8.22 4.49 13.58
N ARG A 3 7.46 3.72 12.78
CA ARG A 3 6.62 2.64 13.29
C ARG A 3 7.53 1.50 13.80
N PRO A 4 7.15 0.79 14.87
CA PRO A 4 7.92 -0.35 15.37
C PRO A 4 7.93 -1.49 14.33
N GLY A 5 9.01 -2.28 14.29
CA GLY A 5 9.24 -3.33 13.29
C GLY A 5 10.64 -3.24 12.71
N ARG A 6 11.14 -4.33 12.13
CA ARG A 6 12.45 -4.35 11.48
C ARG A 6 12.33 -4.09 9.99
N GLU A 7 13.26 -3.31 9.43
CA GLU A 7 13.23 -2.93 8.01
C GLU A 7 13.39 -4.12 7.07
N ASP A 8 14.19 -5.14 7.44
CA ASP A 8 14.37 -6.36 6.66
C ASP A 8 13.07 -7.15 6.50
N GLU A 9 12.23 -7.15 7.54
CA GLU A 9 10.95 -7.85 7.50
C GLU A 9 9.95 -7.18 6.56
N LEU A 10 10.04 -5.86 6.36
CA LEU A 10 9.19 -5.14 5.40
C LEU A 10 9.50 -5.60 3.98
N TRP A 11 10.79 -5.71 3.64
CA TRP A 11 11.22 -6.21 2.33
C TRP A 11 10.87 -7.68 2.13
N ASP A 12 10.95 -8.50 3.16
CA ASP A 12 10.51 -9.91 3.09
C ASP A 12 9.02 -10.01 2.74
N VAL A 13 8.15 -9.24 3.42
CA VAL A 13 6.71 -9.25 3.12
C VAL A 13 6.44 -8.66 1.74
N ALA A 14 7.14 -7.58 1.36
CA ALA A 14 7.03 -6.99 0.04
C ALA A 14 7.43 -7.98 -1.07
N GLY A 15 8.47 -8.78 -0.85
CA GLY A 15 8.90 -9.83 -1.78
C GLY A 15 7.79 -10.85 -2.05
N TRP A 16 7.09 -11.32 -1.00
CA TRP A 16 5.92 -12.18 -1.17
C TRP A 16 4.79 -11.49 -1.93
N ALA A 17 4.50 -10.22 -1.62
CA ALA A 17 3.45 -9.47 -2.28
C ALA A 17 3.74 -9.25 -3.77
N ILE A 18 4.98 -8.90 -4.13
CA ILE A 18 5.40 -8.68 -5.52
C ILE A 18 5.34 -9.98 -6.31
N LEU A 19 5.91 -11.07 -5.78
CA LEU A 19 5.92 -12.37 -6.44
C LEU A 19 4.50 -12.85 -6.77
N PHE A 20 3.62 -12.83 -5.77
CA PHE A 20 2.24 -13.27 -5.97
C PHE A 20 1.44 -12.27 -6.80
N GLY A 21 1.75 -10.97 -6.75
CA GLY A 21 1.16 -9.96 -7.61
C GLY A 21 1.45 -10.20 -9.09
N ILE A 22 2.70 -10.53 -9.45
CA ILE A 22 3.06 -10.88 -10.83
C ILE A 22 2.33 -12.14 -11.28
N ILE A 23 2.34 -13.19 -10.44
CA ILE A 23 1.64 -14.46 -10.73
C ILE A 23 0.14 -14.21 -10.92
N GLY A 24 -0.49 -13.44 -10.04
CA GLY A 24 -1.91 -13.13 -10.09
C GLY A 24 -2.27 -12.30 -11.29
N GLY A 25 -1.48 -11.28 -11.59
CA GLY A 25 -1.69 -10.44 -12.77
C GLY A 25 -1.66 -11.27 -14.04
N ARG A 26 -0.71 -12.20 -14.14
CA ARG A 26 -0.62 -13.10 -15.28
C ARG A 26 -1.79 -14.07 -15.34
N LEU A 27 -2.13 -14.71 -14.22
CA LEU A 27 -3.24 -15.66 -14.14
C LEU A 27 -4.57 -15.01 -14.52
N TYR A 28 -4.83 -13.79 -14.05
CA TYR A 28 -6.03 -13.06 -14.42
C TYR A 28 -6.09 -12.80 -15.92
N HIS A 29 -4.99 -12.37 -16.53
CA HIS A 29 -4.93 -12.14 -17.98
C HIS A 29 -5.12 -13.43 -18.80
N LEU A 30 -4.65 -14.57 -18.30
CA LEU A 30 -4.90 -15.86 -18.93
C LEU A 30 -6.38 -16.26 -18.89
N ILE A 31 -7.09 -15.85 -17.84
CA ILE A 31 -8.51 -16.15 -17.63
C ILE A 31 -9.40 -15.16 -18.39
N SER A 32 -9.01 -13.88 -18.46
CA SER A 32 -9.78 -12.86 -19.16
C SER A 32 -9.64 -12.95 -20.68
N ASP A 33 -8.45 -13.29 -21.16
CA ASP A 33 -8.12 -13.31 -22.59
C ASP A 33 -7.50 -14.67 -23.03
N PRO A 34 -8.19 -15.80 -22.80
CA PRO A 34 -7.69 -17.14 -23.11
C PRO A 34 -7.38 -17.34 -24.61
N GLU A 35 -8.06 -16.60 -25.49
CA GLU A 35 -7.88 -16.63 -26.94
C GLU A 35 -6.45 -16.31 -27.39
N LEU A 36 -5.73 -15.49 -26.62
CA LEU A 36 -4.35 -15.10 -26.91
C LEU A 36 -3.36 -16.26 -26.70
N TYR A 37 -3.80 -17.33 -26.04
CA TYR A 37 -2.94 -18.44 -25.61
C TYR A 37 -3.38 -19.80 -26.17
N PHE A 38 -4.69 -20.06 -26.25
CA PHE A 38 -5.22 -21.43 -26.42
C PHE A 38 -6.05 -21.65 -27.69
N GLU A 39 -6.46 -20.61 -28.41
CA GLU A 39 -7.39 -20.75 -29.56
C GLU A 39 -6.74 -21.16 -30.89
N GLY A 40 -5.45 -21.50 -30.92
CA GLY A 40 -4.80 -22.04 -32.12
C GLY A 40 -4.69 -21.06 -33.30
N ARG A 41 -4.83 -19.75 -33.05
CA ARG A 41 -4.56 -18.71 -34.05
C ARG A 41 -3.04 -18.64 -34.34
N PRO A 42 -2.61 -18.21 -35.54
CA PRO A 42 -1.18 -18.05 -35.84
C PRO A 42 -0.48 -17.19 -34.78
N GLY A 43 0.59 -17.70 -34.17
CA GLY A 43 1.33 -17.02 -33.10
C GLY A 43 0.86 -17.32 -31.67
N THR A 44 -0.25 -18.05 -31.49
CA THR A 44 -0.70 -18.50 -30.16
C THR A 44 0.05 -19.76 -29.70
N SER A 45 0.47 -19.78 -28.44
CA SER A 45 1.12 -20.93 -27.82
C SER A 45 0.86 -20.89 -26.31
N PRO A 46 0.57 -22.04 -25.65
CA PRO A 46 0.49 -22.10 -24.19
C PRO A 46 1.77 -21.58 -23.50
N TRP A 47 2.93 -21.67 -24.16
CA TRP A 47 4.19 -21.13 -23.64
C TRP A 47 4.21 -19.60 -23.55
N ASN A 48 3.35 -18.90 -24.30
CA ASN A 48 3.19 -17.46 -24.18
C ASN A 48 2.72 -17.08 -22.76
N ALA A 49 2.08 -17.99 -22.02
CA ALA A 49 1.69 -17.74 -20.62
C ALA A 49 2.87 -17.33 -19.71
N PHE A 50 4.09 -17.76 -20.02
CA PHE A 50 5.27 -17.42 -19.21
C PHE A 50 5.98 -16.13 -19.66
N LYS A 51 5.62 -15.61 -20.84
CA LYS A 51 6.22 -14.40 -21.42
C LYS A 51 5.64 -13.15 -20.77
N ILE A 52 5.95 -12.93 -19.49
CA ILE A 52 5.48 -11.76 -18.73
C ILE A 52 6.06 -10.44 -19.25
N TRP A 53 7.15 -10.49 -20.03
CA TRP A 53 7.77 -9.33 -20.69
C TRP A 53 7.02 -8.88 -21.95
N ASP A 54 6.14 -9.71 -22.52
CA ASP A 54 5.28 -9.32 -23.64
C ASP A 54 4.06 -8.49 -23.18
N GLY A 55 4.03 -8.10 -21.90
CA GLY A 55 2.88 -7.45 -21.25
C GLY A 55 1.83 -8.47 -20.81
N GLY A 56 0.58 -8.02 -20.69
CA GLY A 56 -0.55 -8.87 -20.32
C GLY A 56 -0.59 -9.26 -18.84
N LEU A 57 -0.64 -8.24 -17.97
CA LEU A 57 -0.82 -8.40 -16.53
C LEU A 57 -2.11 -7.69 -16.11
N GLY A 58 -3.08 -8.45 -15.63
CA GLY A 58 -4.35 -7.92 -15.14
C GLY A 58 -4.23 -7.35 -13.73
N ILE A 59 -4.60 -6.08 -13.53
CA ILE A 59 -4.47 -5.40 -12.24
C ILE A 59 -5.27 -6.09 -11.12
N TRP A 60 -6.46 -6.62 -11.42
CA TRP A 60 -7.31 -7.30 -10.43
C TRP A 60 -6.67 -8.57 -9.88
N GLY A 61 -6.04 -9.36 -10.75
CA GLY A 61 -5.27 -10.53 -10.33
C GLY A 61 -4.06 -10.15 -9.49
N ALA A 62 -3.35 -9.08 -9.89
CA ALA A 62 -2.19 -8.60 -9.17
C ALA A 62 -2.53 -8.10 -7.75
N ILE A 63 -3.64 -7.36 -7.61
CA ILE A 63 -4.12 -6.89 -6.30
C ILE A 63 -4.53 -8.09 -5.43
N ALA A 64 -5.32 -9.02 -5.97
CA ALA A 64 -5.87 -10.14 -5.20
C ALA A 64 -4.77 -11.07 -4.68
N LEU A 65 -3.91 -11.57 -5.57
CA LEU A 65 -2.83 -12.46 -5.15
C LEU A 65 -1.70 -11.71 -4.46
N GLY A 66 -1.44 -10.43 -4.80
CA GLY A 66 -0.47 -9.61 -4.07
C GLY A 66 -0.85 -9.43 -2.59
N ALA A 67 -2.13 -9.16 -2.30
CA ALA A 67 -2.64 -9.13 -0.94
C ALA A 67 -2.54 -10.49 -0.24
N PHE A 68 -2.78 -11.59 -0.95
CA PHE A 68 -2.59 -12.95 -0.45
C PHE A 68 -1.11 -13.24 -0.12
N GLY A 69 -0.18 -12.83 -0.98
CA GLY A 69 1.27 -12.91 -0.74
C GLY A 69 1.68 -12.11 0.49
N ALA A 70 1.20 -10.87 0.62
CA ALA A 70 1.43 -10.04 1.82
C ALA A 70 0.90 -10.72 3.09
N TRP A 71 -0.27 -11.37 3.03
CA TRP A 71 -0.82 -12.15 4.14
C TRP A 71 0.07 -13.33 4.53
N ILE A 72 0.58 -14.09 3.55
CA ILE A 72 1.56 -15.19 3.79
C ILE A 72 2.81 -14.63 4.46
N GLY A 73 3.41 -13.58 3.90
CA GLY A 73 4.60 -12.93 4.45
C GLY A 73 4.40 -12.49 5.91
N CYS A 74 3.30 -11.78 6.17
CA CYS A 74 2.94 -11.34 7.51
C CYS A 74 2.74 -12.53 8.47
N ARG A 75 2.03 -13.58 8.04
CA ARG A 75 1.79 -14.78 8.85
C ARG A 75 3.09 -15.50 9.23
N ARG A 76 4.03 -15.63 8.29
CA ARG A 76 5.33 -16.30 8.53
C ARG A 76 6.22 -15.53 9.51
N LYS A 77 6.07 -14.21 9.59
CA LYS A 77 6.84 -13.32 10.47
C LYS A 77 6.10 -12.95 11.77
N GLY A 78 4.87 -13.42 11.96
CA GLY A 78 4.04 -13.03 13.10
C GLY A 78 3.60 -11.56 13.08
N ILE A 79 3.63 -10.90 11.91
CA ILE A 79 3.24 -9.49 11.75
C ILE A 79 1.72 -9.39 11.56
N SER A 80 1.11 -8.37 12.15
CA SER A 80 -0.29 -8.02 11.91
C SER A 80 -0.43 -7.46 10.49
N LEU A 81 -1.25 -8.11 9.66
CA LEU A 81 -1.54 -7.64 8.30
C LEU A 81 -2.15 -6.22 8.31
N VAL A 82 -2.96 -5.92 9.32
CA VAL A 82 -3.58 -4.60 9.48
C VAL A 82 -2.53 -3.52 9.75
N ALA A 83 -1.55 -3.82 10.62
CA ALA A 83 -0.46 -2.90 10.91
C ALA A 83 0.47 -2.73 9.68
N PHE A 84 0.73 -3.82 8.96
CA PHE A 84 1.47 -3.79 7.70
C PHE A 84 0.77 -2.95 6.63
N ALA A 85 -0.55 -3.11 6.47
CA ALA A 85 -1.34 -2.33 5.52
C ALA A 85 -1.25 -0.82 5.80
N ASP A 86 -1.34 -0.41 7.07
CA ASP A 86 -1.15 1.00 7.44
C ASP A 86 0.28 1.52 7.15
N ILE A 87 1.30 0.66 7.27
CA ILE A 87 2.69 1.01 6.93
C ILE A 87 2.84 1.16 5.41
N ALA A 88 2.26 0.24 4.65
CA ALA A 88 2.38 0.18 3.20
C ALA A 88 1.58 1.28 2.48
N ALA A 89 0.44 1.69 3.04
CA ALA A 89 -0.54 2.55 2.36
C ALA A 89 0.06 3.84 1.73
N PRO A 90 0.89 4.64 2.42
CA PRO A 90 1.50 5.82 1.79
C PRO A 90 2.46 5.46 0.65
N GLY A 91 3.20 4.35 0.78
CA GLY A 91 4.10 3.88 -0.27
C GLY A 91 3.34 3.38 -1.50
N VAL A 92 2.22 2.68 -1.29
CA VAL A 92 1.37 2.17 -2.38
C VAL A 92 0.82 3.31 -3.23
N ILE A 93 0.24 4.35 -2.62
CA ILE A 93 -0.34 5.45 -3.40
C ILE A 93 0.71 6.31 -4.11
N LEU A 94 1.90 6.46 -3.51
CA LEU A 94 3.02 7.11 -4.21
C LEU A 94 3.54 6.27 -5.38
N ALA A 95 3.54 4.94 -5.26
CA ALA A 95 3.84 4.06 -6.38
C ALA A 95 2.80 4.17 -7.50
N GLN A 96 1.52 4.33 -7.16
CA GLN A 96 0.46 4.61 -8.15
C GLN A 96 0.73 5.93 -8.89
N ALA A 97 1.09 7.00 -8.17
CA ALA A 97 1.45 8.29 -8.77
C ALA A 97 2.61 8.16 -9.77
N ILE A 98 3.65 7.39 -9.43
CA ILE A 98 4.78 7.11 -10.33
C ILE A 98 4.29 6.35 -11.56
N GLY A 99 3.40 5.37 -11.39
CA GLY A 99 2.79 4.62 -12.49
C GLY A 99 2.09 5.51 -13.52
N ARG A 100 1.48 6.62 -13.08
CA ARG A 100 0.80 7.59 -13.98
C ARG A 100 1.74 8.30 -14.94
N VAL A 101 3.02 8.41 -14.61
CA VAL A 101 4.03 8.94 -15.55
C VAL A 101 4.16 8.03 -16.78
N GLY A 102 3.94 6.72 -16.63
CA GLY A 102 3.90 5.79 -17.76
C GLY A 102 2.80 6.13 -18.77
N ASN A 103 1.63 6.55 -18.29
CA ASN A 103 0.51 6.92 -19.18
C ASN A 103 0.82 8.15 -20.04
N TYR A 104 1.62 9.08 -19.54
CA TYR A 104 2.10 10.22 -20.34
C TYR A 104 2.95 9.77 -21.53
N PHE A 105 3.92 8.89 -21.31
CA PHE A 105 4.76 8.37 -22.39
C PHE A 105 3.98 7.48 -23.35
N ASN A 106 3.08 6.65 -22.84
CA ASN A 106 2.23 5.77 -23.63
C ASN A 106 1.12 6.51 -24.40
N ASN A 107 0.86 7.79 -24.10
CA ASN A 107 -0.26 8.57 -24.65
C ASN A 107 -1.62 7.86 -24.47
N GLU A 108 -1.85 7.31 -23.26
CA GLU A 108 -3.06 6.55 -22.91
C GLU A 108 -3.78 7.13 -21.69
N LEU A 109 -5.03 6.72 -21.48
CA LEU A 109 -5.89 7.07 -20.35
C LEU A 109 -6.08 8.59 -20.13
N TYR A 110 -6.05 9.38 -21.20
CA TYR A 110 -6.28 10.83 -21.17
C TYR A 110 -7.78 11.17 -21.13
N GLY A 111 -8.09 12.43 -20.81
CA GLY A 111 -9.47 12.91 -20.68
C GLY A 111 -10.02 13.54 -21.97
N GLY A 112 -11.22 14.12 -21.88
CA GLY A 112 -11.89 14.72 -23.04
C GLY A 112 -11.16 15.94 -23.64
N PRO A 113 -11.61 16.40 -24.83
CA PRO A 113 -11.08 17.60 -25.46
C PRO A 113 -11.18 18.83 -24.54
N THR A 114 -10.16 19.68 -24.57
CA THR A 114 -10.06 20.87 -23.71
C THR A 114 -9.42 22.04 -24.43
N SER A 115 -9.75 23.25 -23.98
CA SER A 115 -9.13 24.52 -24.43
C SER A 115 -8.25 25.16 -23.36
N LEU A 116 -8.02 24.46 -22.25
CA LEU A 116 -7.20 24.94 -21.13
C LEU A 116 -5.72 25.06 -21.55
N PRO A 117 -4.96 26.01 -20.97
CA PRO A 117 -3.58 26.27 -21.37
C PRO A 117 -2.60 25.15 -21.04
N TRP A 118 -2.99 24.19 -20.18
CA TRP A 118 -2.23 22.97 -19.88
C TRP A 118 -2.80 21.72 -20.57
N GLY A 119 -3.60 21.90 -21.62
CA GLY A 119 -4.11 20.80 -22.43
C GLY A 119 -2.97 19.95 -23.03
N LEU A 120 -3.16 18.64 -23.03
CA LEU A 120 -2.20 17.66 -23.52
C LEU A 120 -2.40 17.43 -25.02
N GLN A 121 -1.33 17.55 -25.79
CA GLN A 121 -1.30 17.02 -27.15
C GLN A 121 -1.06 15.50 -27.09
N VAL A 122 -1.92 14.74 -27.76
CA VAL A 122 -1.88 13.27 -27.79
C VAL A 122 -1.38 12.79 -29.14
N HIS A 123 -0.61 11.71 -29.12
CA HIS A 123 -0.10 11.07 -30.31
C HIS A 123 -0.66 9.65 -30.47
N CYS A 124 -0.83 9.20 -31.71
CA CYS A 124 -1.05 7.79 -31.97
C CYS A 124 0.26 7.03 -31.78
N MET A 125 0.31 6.17 -30.78
CA MET A 125 1.50 5.41 -30.41
C MET A 125 1.38 3.97 -30.87
N ASP A 126 2.44 3.45 -31.48
CA ASP A 126 2.65 2.01 -31.58
C ASP A 126 3.22 1.53 -30.24
N ILE A 127 2.43 0.74 -29.50
CA ILE A 127 2.77 0.27 -28.15
C ILE A 127 3.93 -0.72 -28.12
N VAL A 128 4.25 -1.37 -29.24
CA VAL A 128 5.33 -2.35 -29.33
C VAL A 128 6.67 -1.64 -29.53
N THR A 129 6.67 -0.61 -30.37
CA THR A 129 7.89 0.15 -30.71
C THR A 129 8.07 1.40 -29.86
N GLY A 130 7.03 1.85 -29.16
CA GLY A 130 7.02 3.08 -28.36
C GLY A 130 7.14 4.34 -29.20
N ARG A 131 6.73 4.31 -30.48
CA ARG A 131 6.90 5.42 -31.42
C ARG A 131 5.56 5.97 -31.90
N ALA A 132 5.53 7.28 -32.13
CA ALA A 132 4.39 7.93 -32.74
C ALA A 132 4.26 7.51 -34.22
N VAL A 133 3.08 7.07 -34.64
CA VAL A 133 2.78 6.59 -35.99
C VAL A 133 1.77 7.49 -36.70
N PRO A 134 1.96 7.78 -38.00
CA PRO A 134 1.08 8.69 -38.75
C PRO A 134 -0.27 8.08 -39.13
N VAL A 135 -0.41 6.76 -38.96
CA VAL A 135 -1.62 6.00 -39.22
C VAL A 135 -1.81 5.01 -38.07
N GLY A 136 -2.98 5.06 -37.43
CA GLY A 136 -3.28 4.22 -36.28
C GLY A 136 -4.49 4.74 -35.52
N THR A 137 -4.76 4.14 -34.36
CA THR A 137 -5.84 4.58 -33.47
C THR A 137 -5.22 4.86 -32.12
N ALA A 138 -5.38 6.08 -31.62
CA ALA A 138 -5.00 6.44 -30.26
C ALA A 138 -5.96 5.79 -29.26
N ASP A 139 -5.52 5.67 -28.01
CA ASP A 139 -6.38 5.26 -26.91
C ASP A 139 -7.62 6.17 -26.84
N GLY A 140 -8.80 5.64 -26.51
CA GLY A 140 -10.07 6.37 -26.65
C GLY A 140 -10.68 6.41 -28.06
N GLY A 141 -10.07 5.73 -29.04
CA GLY A 141 -10.70 5.40 -30.33
C GLY A 141 -10.56 6.43 -31.44
N GLN A 142 -9.73 7.46 -31.26
CA GLN A 142 -9.49 8.48 -32.29
C GLN A 142 -8.44 8.02 -33.30
N ALA A 143 -8.78 8.09 -34.59
CA ALA A 143 -7.88 7.69 -35.67
C ALA A 143 -6.90 8.81 -36.07
N CYS A 144 -5.64 8.43 -36.26
CA CYS A 144 -4.63 9.22 -36.95
C CYS A 144 -4.59 8.82 -38.43
N SER A 145 -4.60 9.82 -39.32
CA SER A 145 -4.46 9.62 -40.77
C SER A 145 -3.61 10.74 -41.36
N GLY A 146 -2.38 10.40 -41.76
CA GLY A 146 -1.43 11.35 -42.36
C GLY A 146 -0.68 12.25 -41.38
N SER A 147 -1.01 12.19 -40.08
CA SER A 147 -0.33 12.88 -38.99
C SER A 147 -0.31 11.97 -37.77
N SER A 148 0.80 11.95 -37.03
CA SER A 148 0.90 11.17 -35.78
C SER A 148 0.27 11.87 -34.57
N VAL A 149 -0.26 13.08 -34.77
CA VAL A 149 -0.88 13.91 -33.76
C VAL A 149 -2.38 13.78 -33.85
N VAL A 150 -3.02 13.49 -32.71
CA VAL A 150 -4.47 13.53 -32.58
C VAL A 150 -4.93 14.99 -32.58
N PRO A 151 -5.90 15.38 -33.44
CA PRO A 151 -6.34 16.77 -33.50
C PRO A 151 -6.96 17.26 -32.18
N GLY A 152 -6.47 18.40 -31.70
CA GLY A 152 -6.95 19.05 -30.48
C GLY A 152 -6.03 18.89 -29.28
N LEU A 153 -6.49 19.37 -28.13
CA LEU A 153 -5.86 19.21 -26.83
C LEU A 153 -6.81 18.48 -25.91
N PHE A 154 -6.27 17.72 -24.96
CA PHE A 154 -7.03 16.84 -24.08
C PHE A 154 -6.71 17.11 -22.62
N HIS A 155 -7.63 16.76 -21.72
CA HIS A 155 -7.35 16.83 -20.28
C HIS A 155 -6.24 15.83 -19.91
N PRO A 156 -5.10 16.26 -19.32
CA PRO A 156 -4.07 15.35 -18.81
C PRO A 156 -4.53 14.67 -17.50
N THR A 157 -5.47 13.75 -17.60
CA THR A 157 -5.99 12.97 -16.45
C THR A 157 -4.88 12.21 -15.73
N PHE A 158 -3.85 11.72 -16.42
CA PHE A 158 -2.67 11.14 -15.78
C PHE A 158 -2.02 12.10 -14.77
N LEU A 159 -1.93 13.40 -15.12
CA LEU A 159 -1.34 14.43 -14.26
C LEU A 159 -2.26 14.75 -13.09
N TYR A 160 -3.56 14.80 -13.34
CA TYR A 160 -4.56 14.98 -12.30
C TYR A 160 -4.51 13.83 -11.28
N GLU A 161 -4.43 12.58 -11.74
CA GLU A 161 -4.29 11.39 -10.89
C GLU A 161 -2.96 11.42 -10.13
N LEU A 162 -1.85 11.73 -10.80
CA LEU A 162 -0.54 11.85 -10.16
C LEU A 162 -0.54 12.88 -9.02
N VAL A 163 -1.01 14.10 -9.30
CA VAL A 163 -1.05 15.18 -8.30
C VAL A 163 -1.97 14.79 -7.14
N TRP A 164 -3.11 14.17 -7.42
CA TRP A 164 -4.03 13.70 -6.40
C TRP A 164 -3.41 12.60 -5.53
N ASP A 165 -2.81 11.59 -6.13
CA ASP A 165 -2.17 10.47 -5.44
C ASP A 165 -1.01 10.95 -4.56
N VAL A 166 -0.20 11.90 -5.05
CA VAL A 166 0.84 12.57 -4.24
C VAL A 166 0.22 13.33 -3.08
N ALA A 167 -0.84 14.12 -3.31
CA ALA A 167 -1.51 14.88 -2.26
C ALA A 167 -2.09 13.96 -1.17
N VAL A 168 -2.72 12.84 -1.56
CA VAL A 168 -3.21 11.83 -0.63
C VAL A 168 -2.04 11.19 0.12
N GLY A 169 -0.99 10.77 -0.57
CA GLY A 169 0.21 10.19 0.06
C GLY A 169 0.84 11.11 1.11
N LEU A 170 1.03 12.39 0.78
CA LEU A 170 1.53 13.41 1.72
C LEU A 170 0.56 13.63 2.89
N THR A 171 -0.74 13.63 2.63
CA THR A 171 -1.78 13.75 3.67
C THR A 171 -1.73 12.57 4.63
N LEU A 172 -1.59 11.34 4.14
CA LEU A 172 -1.46 10.14 4.97
C LEU A 172 -0.19 10.20 5.83
N LEU A 173 0.94 10.60 5.26
CA LEU A 173 2.19 10.77 6.00
C LEU A 173 2.06 11.85 7.08
N TYR A 174 1.39 12.96 6.79
CA TYR A 174 1.14 14.03 7.74
C TYR A 174 0.22 13.58 8.88
N LEU A 175 -0.92 12.96 8.55
CA LEU A 175 -1.91 12.49 9.53
C LEU A 175 -1.36 11.35 10.40
N ASP A 176 -0.64 10.38 9.83
CA ASP A 176 -0.01 9.31 10.59
C ASP A 176 1.07 9.86 11.54
N ARG A 177 1.85 10.87 11.12
CA ARG A 177 2.83 11.52 12.00
C ARG A 177 2.18 12.32 13.12
N ARG A 178 1.11 13.07 12.83
CA ARG A 178 0.45 13.96 13.79
C ARG A 178 -0.45 13.22 14.78
N LEU A 179 -1.31 12.33 14.27
CA LEU A 179 -2.37 11.68 15.04
C LEU A 179 -1.98 10.29 15.54
N ARG A 180 -0.89 9.72 14.98
CA ARG A 180 -0.43 8.35 15.26
C ARG A 180 -1.57 7.35 15.07
N LEU A 181 -2.14 7.35 13.87
CA LEU A 181 -3.24 6.46 13.52
C LEU A 181 -2.76 5.00 13.51
N GLY A 182 -3.63 4.09 13.93
CA GLY A 182 -3.41 2.64 13.91
C GLY A 182 -4.69 1.90 13.56
N ARG A 183 -4.70 0.57 13.74
CA ARG A 183 -5.86 -0.30 13.50
C ARG A 183 -6.37 -0.29 12.06
N GLY A 184 -5.51 -0.07 11.08
CA GLY A 184 -5.89 -0.07 9.67
C GLY A 184 -6.49 1.25 9.20
N ASN A 185 -6.48 2.29 10.04
CA ASN A 185 -7.10 3.57 9.70
C ASN A 185 -6.28 4.40 8.69
N VAL A 186 -4.96 4.18 8.60
CA VAL A 186 -4.15 4.83 7.53
C VAL A 186 -4.48 4.19 6.19
N PHE A 187 -4.59 2.86 6.16
CA PHE A 187 -5.01 2.14 4.96
C PHE A 187 -6.45 2.49 4.55
N ALA A 188 -7.37 2.62 5.51
CA ALA A 188 -8.73 3.07 5.22
C ALA A 188 -8.77 4.48 4.61
N LEU A 189 -7.99 5.42 5.15
CA LEU A 189 -7.86 6.76 4.59
C LEU A 189 -7.24 6.75 3.19
N TYR A 190 -6.29 5.85 2.92
CA TYR A 190 -5.76 5.62 1.58
C TYR A 190 -6.86 5.18 0.62
N VAL A 191 -7.63 4.15 0.99
CA VAL A 191 -8.72 3.61 0.17
C VAL A 191 -9.75 4.71 -0.14
N MET A 192 -10.15 5.46 0.88
CA MET A 192 -11.11 6.56 0.73
C MET A 192 -10.55 7.70 -0.12
N GLY A 193 -9.30 8.11 0.11
CA GLY A 193 -8.66 9.20 -0.63
C GLY A 193 -8.48 8.87 -2.11
N TYR A 194 -8.03 7.65 -2.43
CA TYR A 194 -7.87 7.18 -3.80
C TYR A 194 -9.21 7.13 -4.54
N THR A 195 -10.22 6.50 -3.94
CA THR A 195 -11.55 6.36 -4.56
C THR A 195 -12.29 7.69 -4.71
N ALA A 196 -12.08 8.65 -3.80
CA ALA A 196 -12.58 10.01 -3.96
C ALA A 196 -11.95 10.72 -5.18
N GLY A 197 -10.65 10.52 -5.41
CA GLY A 197 -9.98 11.02 -6.62
C GLY A 197 -10.53 10.39 -7.89
N ARG A 198 -10.70 9.06 -7.88
CA ARG A 198 -11.25 8.31 -9.02
C ARG A 198 -12.63 8.83 -9.42
N ALA A 199 -13.51 9.16 -8.49
CA ALA A 199 -14.87 9.61 -8.79
C ALA A 199 -14.94 10.84 -9.72
N TRP A 200 -14.10 11.85 -9.50
CA TRP A 200 -14.11 13.05 -10.36
C TRP A 200 -13.21 12.92 -11.58
N ILE A 201 -12.08 12.20 -11.48
CA ILE A 201 -11.18 12.03 -12.63
C ILE A 201 -11.78 11.09 -13.68
N GLU A 202 -12.48 10.04 -13.25
CA GLU A 202 -13.20 9.13 -14.14
C GLU A 202 -14.27 9.87 -14.96
N SER A 203 -14.91 10.90 -14.39
CA SER A 203 -15.88 11.74 -15.12
C SER A 203 -15.26 12.55 -16.27
N LEU A 204 -13.94 12.79 -16.22
CA LEU A 204 -13.20 13.49 -17.27
C LEU A 204 -12.70 12.55 -18.37
N ARG A 205 -12.71 11.24 -18.13
CA ARG A 205 -12.15 10.26 -19.05
C ARG A 205 -13.10 9.97 -20.22
N ILE A 206 -12.51 9.66 -21.37
CA ILE A 206 -13.21 9.37 -22.62
C ILE A 206 -13.01 7.95 -23.14
N ASP A 207 -12.21 7.15 -22.46
CA ASP A 207 -11.97 5.75 -22.81
C ASP A 207 -13.24 4.91 -22.70
N HIS A 208 -13.24 3.78 -23.42
CA HIS A 208 -14.36 2.86 -23.40
C HIS A 208 -14.52 2.23 -22.02
N ALA A 209 -15.71 2.37 -21.44
CA ALA A 209 -16.05 1.79 -20.15
C ALA A 209 -17.48 1.22 -20.17
N ASN A 210 -17.68 0.12 -19.46
CA ASN A 210 -19.01 -0.45 -19.26
C ASN A 210 -19.83 0.49 -18.36
N HIS A 211 -21.03 0.86 -18.82
CA HIS A 211 -21.94 1.71 -18.07
C HIS A 211 -23.07 0.90 -17.44
N ILE A 212 -23.36 1.17 -16.17
CA ILE A 212 -24.48 0.58 -15.44
C ILE A 212 -25.22 1.74 -14.78
N LEU A 213 -26.52 1.87 -15.05
CA LEU A 213 -27.38 2.94 -14.51
C LEU A 213 -26.83 4.36 -14.77
N GLY A 214 -26.18 4.58 -15.91
CA GLY A 214 -25.64 5.89 -16.31
C GLY A 214 -24.27 6.25 -15.71
N LEU A 215 -23.69 5.40 -14.85
CA LEU A 215 -22.33 5.56 -14.31
C LEU A 215 -21.40 4.49 -14.88
N ARG A 216 -20.10 4.78 -14.94
CA ARG A 216 -19.10 3.78 -15.34
C ARG A 216 -18.98 2.72 -14.24
N LEU A 217 -18.64 1.48 -14.61
CA LEU A 217 -18.41 0.39 -13.65
C LEU A 217 -17.34 0.77 -12.59
N ASN A 218 -16.35 1.56 -13.00
CA ASN A 218 -15.30 2.09 -12.13
C ASN A 218 -15.85 3.04 -11.06
N ASP A 219 -16.89 3.81 -11.35
CA ASP A 219 -17.55 4.71 -10.39
C ASP A 219 -18.25 3.89 -9.31
N TRP A 220 -19.03 2.87 -9.71
CA TRP A 220 -19.68 1.95 -8.79
C TRP A 220 -18.69 1.23 -7.88
N THR A 221 -17.60 0.76 -8.48
CA THR A 221 -16.51 0.10 -7.73
C THR A 221 -15.89 1.07 -6.73
N SER A 222 -15.64 2.32 -7.14
CA SER A 222 -15.09 3.36 -6.27
C SER A 222 -16.03 3.72 -5.13
N ILE A 223 -17.34 3.84 -5.37
CA ILE A 223 -18.35 4.09 -4.34
C ILE A 223 -18.36 2.95 -3.31
N LEU A 224 -18.44 1.69 -3.77
CA LEU A 224 -18.47 0.54 -2.88
C LEU A 224 -17.21 0.47 -2.00
N VAL A 225 -16.04 0.60 -2.63
CA VAL A 225 -14.75 0.53 -1.93
C VAL A 225 -14.56 1.71 -0.98
N PHE A 226 -15.02 2.91 -1.35
CA PHE A 226 -15.04 4.07 -0.46
C PHE A 226 -15.90 3.81 0.79
N LEU A 227 -17.12 3.29 0.60
CA LEU A 227 -18.03 2.99 1.71
C LEU A 227 -17.47 1.92 2.65
N LEU A 228 -16.83 0.88 2.11
CA LEU A 228 -16.14 -0.14 2.93
C LEU A 228 -15.00 0.48 3.74
N GLY A 229 -14.20 1.36 3.12
CA GLY A 229 -13.14 2.10 3.81
C GLY A 229 -13.70 3.01 4.91
N LEU A 230 -14.80 3.72 4.65
CA LEU A 230 -15.47 4.58 5.60
C LEU A 230 -16.05 3.80 6.79
N ILE A 231 -16.73 2.69 6.53
CA ILE A 231 -17.28 1.80 7.56
C ILE A 231 -16.15 1.28 8.45
N TRP A 232 -15.05 0.82 7.85
CA TRP A 232 -13.87 0.40 8.61
C TRP A 232 -13.33 1.54 9.47
N PHE A 233 -13.13 2.71 8.88
CA PHE A 233 -12.56 3.88 9.54
C PHE A 233 -13.38 4.30 10.76
N LEU A 234 -14.71 4.42 10.60
CA LEU A 234 -15.61 4.77 11.69
C LEU A 234 -15.67 3.67 12.76
N GLY A 235 -15.75 2.40 12.35
CA GLY A 235 -15.84 1.25 13.26
C GLY A 235 -14.57 1.00 14.08
N HIS A 236 -13.40 1.41 13.57
CA HIS A 236 -12.10 1.17 14.22
C HIS A 236 -11.55 2.41 14.94
N GLY A 237 -12.42 3.38 15.25
CA GLY A 237 -12.10 4.56 16.05
C GLY A 237 -11.57 5.76 15.28
N GLY A 238 -11.45 5.66 13.95
CA GLY A 238 -11.08 6.75 13.05
C GLY A 238 -9.88 7.56 13.53
N PHE A 239 -10.02 8.88 13.60
CA PHE A 239 -8.97 9.79 14.08
C PHE A 239 -8.59 9.62 15.57
N ARG A 240 -9.42 8.92 16.36
CA ARG A 240 -9.14 8.61 17.76
C ARG A 240 -8.34 7.32 17.91
N ALA A 241 -8.27 6.48 16.88
CA ALA A 241 -7.50 5.26 16.91
C ALA A 241 -6.01 5.55 17.09
N ARG A 242 -5.41 4.97 18.11
CA ARG A 242 -3.99 5.11 18.39
C ARG A 242 -3.22 3.92 17.84
N ARG A 243 -2.03 4.22 17.32
CA ARG A 243 -1.03 3.26 16.84
C ARG A 243 -0.78 2.17 17.88
N GLU A 244 -0.66 0.93 17.41
CA GLU A 244 -0.32 -0.21 18.26
C GLU A 244 1.11 -0.06 18.82
N GLY A 245 1.33 -0.56 20.04
CA GLY A 245 2.66 -0.59 20.67
C GLY A 245 3.62 -1.58 20.02
N SER A 246 3.11 -2.56 19.26
CA SER A 246 3.87 -3.56 18.50
C SER A 246 3.13 -3.89 17.20
N VAL A 247 3.89 -4.14 16.14
CA VAL A 247 3.36 -4.65 14.86
C VAL A 247 3.20 -6.18 14.85
N TYR A 248 3.82 -6.87 15.81
CA TYR A 248 3.71 -8.32 15.95
C TYR A 248 2.40 -8.70 16.64
N ARG A 249 1.81 -9.82 16.22
CA ARG A 249 0.58 -10.35 16.82
C ARG A 249 0.91 -10.86 18.23
N ARG A 250 0.02 -10.60 19.21
CA ARG A 250 0.22 -11.04 20.61
C ARG A 250 0.38 -12.56 20.75
N ASP A 251 -0.22 -13.34 19.85
CA ASP A 251 -0.20 -14.80 19.91
C ASP A 251 1.03 -15.41 19.22
N SER A 252 1.92 -14.60 18.64
CA SER A 252 3.18 -15.08 18.06
C SER A 252 4.14 -15.37 19.22
N GLY A 253 4.05 -16.57 19.79
CA GLY A 253 4.95 -17.10 20.81
C GLY A 253 6.42 -17.29 20.37
N SER A 254 6.94 -16.46 19.46
CA SER A 254 8.34 -16.46 19.08
C SER A 254 8.93 -15.06 19.30
N ALA A 255 9.18 -14.74 20.57
CA ALA A 255 10.33 -13.93 20.89
C ALA A 255 11.58 -14.73 20.44
N ARG A 256 11.97 -14.61 19.17
CA ARG A 256 13.36 -14.89 18.81
C ARG A 256 14.18 -13.79 19.46
N PRO A 257 15.11 -14.10 20.39
CA PRO A 257 16.01 -13.09 20.90
C PRO A 257 16.79 -12.54 19.71
N GLY A 258 16.87 -11.23 19.56
CA GLY A 258 17.82 -10.61 18.64
C GLY A 258 19.24 -11.05 18.98
N PRO A 259 20.18 -11.03 18.02
CA PRO A 259 21.55 -11.49 18.21
C PRO A 259 22.34 -10.71 19.29
N ASP A 260 21.80 -9.61 19.83
CA ASP A 260 22.49 -8.74 20.80
C ASP A 260 22.19 -9.09 22.28
N GLY A 261 21.50 -10.19 22.58
CA GLY A 261 21.12 -10.56 23.95
C GLY A 261 22.10 -11.47 24.73
N GLY A 262 23.25 -11.81 24.14
CA GLY A 262 24.13 -12.87 24.64
C GLY A 262 25.38 -12.39 25.37
N ALA A 263 25.28 -11.62 26.46
CA ALA A 263 26.42 -11.36 27.35
C ALA A 263 26.03 -10.81 28.75
N ALA A 264 25.11 -11.43 29.48
CA ALA A 264 24.92 -11.11 30.90
C ALA A 264 24.14 -12.17 31.67
N ARG A 265 24.61 -13.42 31.73
CA ARG A 265 24.19 -14.37 32.78
C ARG A 265 25.09 -15.60 32.83
N ALA A 266 26.31 -15.39 33.32
CA ALA A 266 27.13 -16.45 33.87
C ALA A 266 28.00 -15.84 34.96
N ASP A 267 27.42 -15.61 36.14
CA ASP A 267 28.04 -16.07 37.39
C ASP A 267 27.09 -15.87 38.58
N ARG A 268 27.36 -16.59 39.67
CA ARG A 268 26.58 -16.70 40.93
C ARG A 268 25.57 -17.84 40.99
N ARG A 269 26.10 -19.06 41.00
CA ARG A 269 25.66 -20.08 41.96
C ARG A 269 26.88 -20.87 42.49
N ALA A 270 27.37 -20.48 43.66
CA ALA A 270 28.05 -21.37 44.59
C ALA A 270 28.01 -20.74 45.99
N GLY A 271 27.53 -21.49 46.99
CA GLY A 271 27.58 -21.11 48.40
C GLY A 271 26.22 -21.11 49.09
N ALA A 272 25.75 -22.30 49.47
CA ALA A 272 24.66 -22.48 50.43
C ALA A 272 25.23 -22.42 51.86
N GLY A 273 24.50 -21.77 52.77
CA GLY A 273 24.65 -21.88 54.22
C GLY A 273 23.34 -21.44 54.89
N PRO A 274 22.76 -22.22 55.83
CA PRO A 274 21.42 -21.97 56.34
C PRO A 274 21.44 -21.01 57.54
N VAL A 275 20.42 -20.13 57.65
CA VAL A 275 20.20 -19.28 58.84
C VAL A 275 18.72 -19.43 59.28
N PRO A 276 18.42 -19.58 60.60
CA PRO A 276 17.07 -19.89 61.12
C PRO A 276 16.17 -18.64 61.32
N PRO A 277 14.90 -18.81 61.75
CA PRO A 277 13.83 -17.82 61.53
C PRO A 277 13.69 -16.72 62.61
N ASP A 278 12.89 -15.73 62.23
CA ASP A 278 12.55 -14.43 62.84
C ASP A 278 12.08 -14.42 64.31
N ASP A 279 12.28 -13.26 64.97
CA ASP A 279 11.37 -12.70 66.00
C ASP A 279 11.54 -11.15 66.14
N PRO A 280 10.57 -10.41 66.72
CA PRO A 280 10.10 -9.07 66.26
C PRO A 280 10.61 -7.87 67.11
N PRO A 281 10.23 -6.59 66.85
CA PRO A 281 10.88 -5.43 67.48
C PRO A 281 10.29 -5.11 68.85
N ALA A 282 11.13 -4.65 69.77
CA ALA A 282 10.74 -4.14 71.08
C ALA A 282 11.28 -2.72 71.30
N ASP A 283 10.37 -1.84 71.68
CA ASP A 283 10.57 -0.47 72.16
C ASP A 283 11.34 -0.43 73.49
N ALA A 284 12.10 0.64 73.74
CA ALA A 284 12.45 1.08 75.09
C ALA A 284 12.82 2.57 75.12
N GLU A 285 12.02 3.34 75.84
CA GLU A 285 12.27 4.71 76.31
C GLU A 285 13.33 4.76 77.45
N GLY A 286 13.94 5.95 77.66
CA GLY A 286 14.41 6.38 79.00
C GLY A 286 15.87 6.86 79.19
N VAL A 287 16.13 8.15 78.91
CA VAL A 287 16.73 9.27 79.73
C VAL A 287 17.38 8.93 81.12
N PRO A 288 18.34 9.69 81.76
CA PRO A 288 18.80 11.10 81.59
C PRO A 288 20.32 11.46 81.74
N SER A 289 20.58 12.79 81.61
CA SER A 289 21.63 13.65 82.23
C SER A 289 23.00 13.71 81.54
N GLY A 290 23.69 14.84 81.37
CA GLY A 290 23.49 16.27 81.69
C GLY A 290 24.87 16.95 81.73
N GLU A 291 25.08 18.09 81.06
CA GLU A 291 26.14 19.12 81.25
C GLU A 291 26.05 20.15 80.10
N ARG A 292 25.55 21.38 80.30
CA ARG A 292 26.29 22.66 80.57
C ARG A 292 27.65 22.78 79.87
N THR A 293 27.81 23.72 78.93
CA THR A 293 28.20 25.12 79.18
C THR A 293 28.20 25.96 77.89
N ASP A 294 28.03 27.26 78.10
CA ASP A 294 27.95 28.40 77.19
C ASP A 294 29.22 28.65 76.34
N ALA A 295 29.02 29.12 75.09
CA ALA A 295 29.68 30.25 74.44
C ALA A 295 29.17 30.41 73.00
#